data_AF-A0A1I7LSM8-F1
#
_entry.id   AF-A0A1I7LSM8-F1
#
_cell.length_a   1.000
_cell.length_b   1.000
_cell.length_c   1.000
_cell.angle_alpha   90.00
_cell.angle_beta   90.00
_cell.angle_gamma   90.00
#
_symmetry.space_group_name_H-M   'P 1'
#
loop_
_entity.id
_entity.type
_entity.pdbx_description
1 polymer ?
#
loop_
_entity_poly.entity_id
_entity_poly.type
_entity_poly.pdbx_seq_one_letter_code
_entity_poly.pdbx_strand_id
1 'polypeptide(L)'
;MRQMGLAGVVRGRTMRTTIPDPAAACPLDRVNRQFKAPRPNALWVSDFTYVATWSGFVYAAFVINVFARRIVGWRASRSAHASFVLDALEQALHERRPGQGSGLVHHSDRGSQYLALRYTERLAGAGIEPSVGSVGDSYDNALAETINGLFKAEMIHRRGPWRSFEAVEYATLEWVDWYNHRRLLAPIGNVPPAEAEARYHANVGGQALAA
;
A
#
# COMPACT_ATOMS: atom_id res chain seq x y z
N MET A 1 -25.82 15.02 4.12
CA MET A 1 -24.88 15.14 2.98
C MET A 1 -25.33 16.22 2.00
N ARG A 2 -26.29 15.97 1.09
CA ARG A 2 -26.69 16.93 0.04
C ARG A 2 -27.35 18.23 0.55
N GLN A 3 -28.16 18.14 1.61
CA GLN A 3 -28.76 19.31 2.28
C GLN A 3 -27.75 20.22 2.99
N MET A 4 -26.52 19.75 3.24
CA MET A 4 -25.47 20.52 3.90
C MET A 4 -24.44 21.09 2.89
N GLY A 5 -24.73 21.03 1.58
CA GLY A 5 -23.78 21.43 0.53
C GLY A 5 -22.58 20.50 0.38
N LEU A 6 -22.56 19.35 1.07
CA LEU A 6 -21.46 18.39 1.03
C LEU A 6 -21.69 17.38 -0.12
N ALA A 7 -20.78 17.39 -1.10
CA ALA A 7 -20.73 16.40 -2.17
C ALA A 7 -19.71 15.30 -1.84
N GLY A 8 -20.13 14.03 -1.96
CA GLY A 8 -19.20 12.91 -1.90
C GLY A 8 -18.32 12.85 -3.14
N VAL A 9 -17.08 12.38 -2.99
CA VAL A 9 -16.15 12.23 -4.13
C VAL A 9 -16.65 11.11 -5.05
N VAL A 10 -16.80 11.42 -6.33
CA VAL A 10 -17.22 10.45 -7.36
C VAL A 10 -15.98 9.68 -7.85
N ARG A 11 -16.07 8.34 -7.87
CA ARG A 11 -15.02 7.48 -8.45
C ARG A 11 -15.06 7.59 -9.97
N GLY A 12 -13.93 7.92 -10.58
CA GLY A 12 -13.77 8.08 -12.03
C GLY A 12 -13.87 6.77 -12.81
N ARG A 13 -13.52 6.82 -14.10
CA ARG A 13 -13.61 5.70 -15.06
C ARG A 13 -12.67 4.54 -14.67
N THR A 14 -13.15 3.31 -14.73
CA THR A 14 -12.38 2.09 -14.46
C THR A 14 -11.60 1.65 -15.71
N MET A 15 -10.35 1.19 -15.53
CA MET A 15 -9.46 0.65 -16.55
C MET A 15 -9.05 -0.75 -16.13
N ARG A 16 -8.96 -1.68 -17.08
CA ARG A 16 -8.55 -3.06 -16.79
C ARG A 16 -7.02 -3.12 -16.69
N THR A 17 -6.51 -3.38 -15.50
CA THR A 17 -5.07 -3.34 -15.16
C THR A 17 -4.36 -4.69 -15.30
N THR A 18 -5.10 -5.79 -15.36
CA THR A 18 -4.52 -7.16 -15.28
C THR A 18 -5.10 -8.08 -16.36
N ILE A 19 -4.22 -8.89 -16.97
CA ILE A 19 -4.57 -10.07 -17.76
C ILE A 19 -4.01 -11.27 -16.96
N PRO A 20 -4.86 -12.18 -16.45
CA PRO A 20 -4.38 -13.32 -15.65
C PRO A 20 -3.52 -14.27 -16.49
N ASP A 21 -2.43 -14.78 -15.92
CA ASP A 21 -1.70 -15.93 -16.44
C ASP A 21 -2.08 -17.18 -15.61
N PRO A 22 -2.80 -18.16 -16.19
CA PRO A 22 -3.22 -19.37 -15.49
C PRO A 22 -2.07 -20.30 -15.08
N ALA A 23 -0.88 -20.15 -15.67
CA ALA A 23 0.25 -21.07 -15.46
C ALA A 23 1.21 -20.63 -14.34
N ALA A 24 1.05 -19.42 -13.80
CA ALA A 24 1.92 -18.90 -12.75
C ALA A 24 1.62 -19.54 -11.38
N ALA A 25 2.64 -20.11 -10.72
CA ALA A 25 2.52 -20.62 -9.36
C ALA A 25 2.11 -19.50 -8.40
N CYS A 26 0.94 -19.65 -7.77
CA CYS A 26 0.35 -18.63 -6.91
C CYS A 26 0.50 -19.00 -5.42
N PRO A 27 0.96 -18.09 -4.56
CA PRO A 27 0.88 -18.26 -3.11
C PRO A 27 -0.56 -18.45 -2.61
N LEU A 28 -0.71 -19.03 -1.43
CA LEU A 28 -2.02 -19.16 -0.77
C LEU A 28 -2.48 -17.81 -0.19
N ASP A 29 -3.80 -17.59 -0.15
CA ASP A 29 -4.38 -16.46 0.60
C ASP A 29 -4.25 -16.74 2.10
N ARG A 30 -3.41 -15.95 2.76
CA ARG A 30 -3.15 -16.01 4.20
C ARG A 30 -3.87 -14.90 4.95
N VAL A 31 -4.41 -13.90 4.25
CA VAL A 31 -5.09 -12.76 4.86
C VAL A 31 -6.56 -13.08 5.08
N ASN A 32 -7.22 -13.85 4.21
CA ASN A 32 -8.63 -14.25 4.35
C ASN A 32 -9.53 -13.06 4.73
N ARG A 33 -9.26 -11.88 4.14
CA ARG A 33 -9.90 -10.58 4.40
C ARG A 33 -9.76 -10.02 5.83
N GLN A 34 -8.85 -10.56 6.64
CA GLN A 34 -8.52 -10.05 7.97
C GLN A 34 -7.44 -8.97 7.90
N PHE A 35 -7.85 -7.73 7.62
CA PHE A 35 -6.94 -6.57 7.60
C PHE A 35 -6.71 -5.96 9.00
N LYS A 36 -6.36 -6.82 9.97
CA LYS A 36 -5.94 -6.43 11.31
C LYS A 36 -4.64 -7.15 11.63
N ALA A 37 -3.64 -6.39 12.05
CA ALA A 37 -2.36 -6.93 12.49
C ALA A 37 -2.19 -6.63 13.99
N PRO A 38 -1.67 -7.56 14.81
CA PRO A 38 -1.50 -7.35 16.25
C PRO A 38 -0.27 -6.48 16.58
N ARG A 39 0.67 -6.33 15.64
CA ARG A 39 1.89 -5.55 15.80
C ARG A 39 2.35 -4.94 14.48
N PRO A 40 3.15 -3.85 14.50
CA PRO A 40 3.84 -3.36 13.32
C PRO A 40 4.65 -4.47 12.63
N ASN A 41 4.65 -4.44 11.30
CA ASN A 41 5.39 -5.38 10.45
C ASN A 41 5.05 -6.86 10.70
N ALA A 42 3.80 -7.15 11.08
CA ALA A 42 3.26 -8.51 11.01
C ALA A 42 2.59 -8.79 9.65
N LEU A 43 1.94 -7.78 9.06
CA LEU A 43 1.29 -7.89 7.76
C LEU A 43 1.49 -6.59 6.98
N TRP A 44 2.07 -6.71 5.79
CA TRP A 44 2.07 -5.68 4.77
C TRP A 44 1.07 -6.05 3.67
N VAL A 45 0.35 -5.05 3.17
CA VAL A 45 -0.42 -5.17 1.93
C VAL A 45 0.18 -4.26 0.89
N SER A 46 0.10 -4.64 -0.38
CA SER A 46 0.55 -3.79 -1.48
C SER A 46 -0.43 -3.80 -2.64
N ASP A 47 -0.50 -2.67 -3.31
CA ASP A 47 -1.26 -2.48 -4.53
C ASP A 47 -0.73 -1.24 -5.26
N PHE A 48 -1.15 -1.08 -6.51
CA PHE A 48 -0.87 0.14 -7.25
C PHE A 48 -2.09 0.66 -7.99
N THR A 49 -2.04 1.95 -8.29
CA THR A 49 -3.07 2.63 -9.07
C THR A 49 -2.44 3.47 -10.16
N TYR A 50 -3.26 4.02 -11.06
CA TYR A 50 -2.81 4.89 -12.14
C TYR A 50 -3.49 6.26 -12.08
N VAL A 51 -2.77 7.26 -12.56
CA VAL A 51 -3.13 8.67 -12.61
C VAL A 51 -3.05 9.14 -14.06
N ALA A 52 -4.12 9.73 -14.56
CA ALA A 52 -4.13 10.33 -15.90
C ALA A 52 -3.34 11.65 -15.89
N THR A 53 -2.49 11.82 -16.89
CA THR A 53 -1.70 13.03 -17.17
C THR A 53 -1.84 13.41 -18.64
N TRP A 54 -1.36 14.60 -19.03
CA TRP A 54 -1.36 15.03 -20.43
C TRP A 54 -0.48 14.16 -21.34
N SER A 55 0.53 13.50 -20.77
CA SER A 55 1.48 12.64 -21.48
C SER A 55 1.15 11.14 -21.39
N GLY A 56 -0.04 10.78 -20.91
CA GLY A 56 -0.43 9.38 -20.67
C GLY A 56 -0.67 9.09 -19.19
N PHE A 57 -0.25 7.92 -18.71
CA PHE A 57 -0.50 7.50 -17.34
C PHE A 57 0.77 7.44 -16.48
N VAL A 58 0.60 7.81 -15.22
CA VAL A 58 1.59 7.58 -14.16
C VAL A 58 1.03 6.56 -13.20
N TYR A 59 1.81 5.53 -12.88
CA TYR A 59 1.47 4.49 -11.92
C TYR A 59 2.05 4.86 -10.56
N ALA A 60 1.31 4.61 -9.48
CA ALA A 60 1.73 4.82 -8.11
C ALA A 60 1.46 3.55 -7.29
N ALA A 61 2.51 2.93 -6.77
CA ALA A 61 2.46 1.76 -5.91
C ALA A 61 2.62 2.17 -4.46
N PHE A 62 1.97 1.43 -3.57
CA PHE A 62 2.09 1.59 -2.13
C PHE A 62 2.28 0.24 -1.44
N VAL A 63 3.16 0.21 -0.45
CA VAL A 63 3.31 -0.88 0.53
C VAL A 63 2.87 -0.33 1.87
N ILE A 64 1.90 -0.99 2.50
CA ILE A 64 1.19 -0.49 3.67
C ILE A 64 1.33 -1.47 4.82
N ASN A 65 1.83 -1.01 5.97
CA ASN A 65 1.79 -1.77 7.21
C ASN A 65 0.38 -1.74 7.80
N VAL A 66 -0.27 -2.90 7.86
CA VAL A 66 -1.68 -3.03 8.24
C VAL A 66 -1.97 -2.57 9.66
N PHE A 67 -1.02 -2.72 10.58
CA PHE A 67 -1.19 -2.38 12.00
C PHE A 67 -1.70 -0.95 12.22
N ALA A 68 -0.96 0.03 11.70
CA ALA A 68 -1.30 1.45 11.81
C ALA A 68 -1.80 2.05 10.49
N ARG A 69 -1.93 1.21 9.45
CA ARG A 69 -2.19 1.63 8.07
C ARG A 69 -1.15 2.62 7.53
N ARG A 70 0.08 2.56 8.02
CA ARG A 70 1.19 3.44 7.60
C ARG A 70 1.71 2.99 6.25
N ILE A 71 1.95 3.94 5.34
CA ILE A 71 2.63 3.67 4.08
C ILE A 71 4.11 3.57 4.40
N VAL A 72 4.70 2.40 4.14
CA VAL A 72 6.11 2.10 4.46
C VAL A 72 6.99 2.05 3.22
N GLY A 73 6.38 2.01 2.03
CA GLY A 73 7.08 2.14 0.77
C GLY A 73 6.13 2.61 -0.32
N TRP A 74 6.63 3.34 -1.29
CA TRP A 74 5.87 3.84 -2.42
C TRP A 74 6.78 4.13 -3.61
N ARG A 75 6.21 4.09 -4.82
CA ARG A 75 6.94 4.46 -6.04
C ARG A 75 6.01 4.99 -7.09
N ALA A 76 6.41 6.08 -7.75
CA ALA A 76 5.78 6.53 -9.00
C ALA A 76 6.55 6.00 -10.21
N SER A 77 5.84 5.64 -11.29
CA SER A 77 6.46 5.15 -12.52
C SER A 77 5.68 5.57 -13.76
N ARG A 78 6.38 5.70 -14.89
CA ARG A 78 5.76 5.88 -16.22
C ARG A 78 5.31 4.55 -16.84
N SER A 79 5.69 3.41 -16.27
CA SER A 79 5.30 2.07 -16.73
C SER A 79 4.88 1.16 -15.57
N ALA A 80 3.97 0.22 -15.86
CA ALA A 80 3.48 -0.78 -14.90
C ALA A 80 4.37 -2.05 -14.86
N HIS A 81 5.70 -1.91 -15.06
CA HIS A 81 6.62 -3.05 -15.02
C HIS A 81 6.85 -3.55 -13.59
N ALA A 82 7.10 -4.86 -13.42
CA ALA A 82 7.35 -5.46 -12.11
C ALA A 82 8.49 -4.78 -11.31
N SER A 83 9.47 -4.18 -11.99
CA SER A 83 10.55 -3.43 -11.33
C SER A 83 10.04 -2.25 -10.50
N PHE A 84 8.93 -1.63 -10.88
CA PHE A 84 8.42 -0.45 -10.17
C PHE A 84 7.75 -0.81 -8.84
N VAL A 85 7.02 -1.94 -8.78
CA VAL A 85 6.48 -2.44 -7.51
C VAL A 85 7.59 -2.98 -6.61
N LEU A 86 8.66 -3.54 -7.22
CA LEU A 86 9.86 -3.96 -6.51
C LEU A 86 10.57 -2.76 -5.85
N ASP A 87 10.72 -1.63 -6.54
CA ASP A 87 11.30 -0.41 -5.95
C ASP A 87 10.53 0.05 -4.69
N ALA A 88 9.19 -0.01 -4.72
CA ALA A 88 8.37 0.33 -3.56
C ALA A 88 8.60 -0.66 -2.39
N LEU A 89 8.75 -1.95 -2.69
CA LEU A 89 9.12 -2.98 -1.71
C LEU A 89 10.53 -2.75 -1.15
N GLU A 90 11.52 -2.42 -1.97
CA GLU A 90 12.89 -2.12 -1.52
C GLU A 90 12.92 -0.92 -0.58
N GLN A 91 12.15 0.13 -0.87
CA GLN A 91 12.02 1.27 0.03
C GLN A 91 11.48 0.83 1.40
N ALA A 92 10.43 0.01 1.43
CA ALA A 92 9.86 -0.53 2.66
C ALA A 92 10.86 -1.41 3.43
N LEU A 93 11.59 -2.26 2.75
CA LEU A 93 12.62 -3.10 3.35
C LEU A 93 13.76 -2.27 3.93
N HIS A 94 14.18 -1.22 3.23
CA HIS A 94 15.24 -0.32 3.70
C HIS A 94 14.81 0.46 4.96
N GLU A 95 13.59 0.98 4.99
CA GLU A 95 13.04 1.70 6.14
C GLU A 95 12.83 0.77 7.34
N ARG A 96 12.32 -0.45 7.12
CA ARG A 96 11.81 -1.31 8.19
C ARG A 96 12.74 -2.40 8.67
N ARG A 97 13.70 -2.80 7.83
CA ARG A 97 14.70 -3.84 8.11
C ARG A 97 14.10 -5.02 8.88
N PRO A 98 13.04 -5.67 8.38
CA PRO A 98 12.45 -6.82 9.06
C PRO A 98 13.54 -7.89 9.25
N GLY A 99 13.70 -8.37 10.49
CA GLY A 99 14.66 -9.43 10.78
C GLY A 99 14.25 -10.74 10.10
N GLN A 100 15.22 -11.60 9.79
CA GLN A 100 14.89 -12.94 9.32
C GLN A 100 14.05 -13.68 10.37
N GLY A 101 13.00 -14.37 9.93
CA GLY A 101 12.07 -15.03 10.83
C GLY A 101 11.13 -14.08 11.58
N SER A 102 11.00 -12.81 11.16
CA SER A 102 10.05 -11.88 11.78
C SER A 102 8.59 -12.28 11.64
N GLY A 103 8.28 -13.34 10.87
CA GLY A 103 6.91 -13.75 10.54
C GLY A 103 6.13 -12.66 9.82
N LEU A 104 6.83 -11.79 9.05
CA LEU A 104 6.18 -10.75 8.27
C LEU A 104 5.53 -11.41 7.04
N VAL A 105 4.21 -11.25 6.92
CA VAL A 105 3.46 -11.62 5.73
C VAL A 105 3.37 -10.42 4.80
N HIS A 106 3.61 -10.63 3.51
CA HIS A 106 3.38 -9.63 2.47
C HIS A 106 2.28 -10.11 1.54
N HIS A 107 1.18 -9.37 1.51
CA HIS A 107 0.01 -9.66 0.72
C HIS A 107 -0.12 -8.69 -0.45
N SER A 108 -0.40 -9.21 -1.65
CA SER A 108 -0.69 -8.40 -2.84
C SER A 108 -1.89 -8.97 -3.59
N ASP A 109 -2.40 -8.20 -4.56
CA ASP A 109 -3.29 -8.75 -5.57
C ASP A 109 -2.55 -9.78 -6.47
N ARG A 110 -3.30 -10.41 -7.38
CA ARG A 110 -2.76 -11.36 -8.37
C ARG A 110 -2.20 -10.69 -9.63
N GLY A 111 -1.85 -9.41 -9.57
CA GLY A 111 -1.22 -8.70 -10.68
C GLY A 111 0.03 -9.43 -11.15
N SER A 112 0.23 -9.51 -12.48
CA SER A 112 1.40 -10.16 -13.06
C SER A 112 2.73 -9.54 -12.58
N GLN A 113 2.68 -8.28 -12.15
CA GLN A 113 3.79 -7.57 -11.52
C GLN A 113 4.22 -8.21 -10.18
N TYR A 114 3.26 -8.59 -9.34
CA TYR A 114 3.51 -9.17 -8.03
C TYR A 114 3.82 -10.67 -8.09
N LEU A 115 3.40 -11.34 -9.16
CA LEU A 115 3.73 -12.73 -9.44
C LEU A 115 5.06 -12.90 -10.20
N ALA A 116 5.71 -11.80 -10.60
CA ALA A 116 6.98 -11.85 -11.30
C ALA A 116 8.06 -12.52 -10.45
N LEU A 117 8.87 -13.38 -11.06
CA LEU A 117 9.91 -14.16 -10.38
C LEU A 117 10.83 -13.29 -9.51
N ARG A 118 11.28 -12.14 -10.03
CA ARG A 118 12.14 -11.22 -9.28
C ARG A 118 11.48 -10.69 -8.00
N TYR A 119 10.16 -10.50 -8.01
CA TYR A 119 9.44 -10.01 -6.85
C TYR A 119 9.34 -11.09 -5.77
N THR A 120 8.97 -12.32 -6.17
CA THR A 120 8.86 -13.45 -5.25
C THR A 120 10.21 -13.91 -4.69
N GLU A 121 11.26 -13.92 -5.51
CA GLU A 121 12.64 -14.16 -5.09
C GLU A 121 13.10 -13.12 -4.06
N ARG A 122 12.75 -11.83 -4.27
CA ARG A 122 13.16 -10.78 -3.34
C ARG A 122 12.49 -10.91 -1.98
N LEU A 123 11.19 -11.27 -1.95
CA LEU A 123 10.45 -11.57 -0.72
C LEU A 123 11.10 -12.73 0.04
N ALA A 124 11.43 -13.82 -0.67
CA ALA A 124 12.12 -14.96 -0.09
C ALA A 124 13.49 -14.58 0.49
N GLY A 125 14.28 -13.79 -0.24
CA GLY A 125 15.58 -13.28 0.22
C GLY A 125 15.49 -12.37 1.45
N ALA A 126 14.37 -11.66 1.64
CA ALA A 126 14.07 -10.90 2.86
C ALA A 126 13.51 -11.74 4.01
N GLY A 127 13.24 -13.04 3.81
CA GLY A 127 12.57 -13.87 4.80
C GLY A 127 11.11 -13.47 5.03
N ILE A 128 10.46 -12.88 4.03
CA ILE A 128 9.06 -12.46 4.07
C ILE A 128 8.19 -13.55 3.46
N GLU A 129 7.07 -13.85 4.12
CA GLU A 129 6.11 -14.83 3.66
C GLU A 129 5.15 -14.22 2.63
N PRO A 130 5.18 -14.67 1.36
CA PRO A 130 4.26 -14.15 0.36
C PRO A 130 2.84 -14.69 0.59
N SER A 131 1.86 -13.83 0.33
CA SER A 131 0.44 -14.15 0.26
C SER A 131 -0.19 -13.42 -0.91
N VAL A 132 -1.13 -14.06 -1.61
CA VAL A 132 -1.92 -13.40 -2.65
C VAL A 132 -3.39 -13.73 -2.47
N GLY A 133 -4.28 -12.77 -2.82
CA GLY A 133 -5.73 -12.97 -2.75
C GLY A 133 -6.23 -14.13 -3.62
N SER A 134 -7.49 -14.51 -3.51
CA SER A 134 -8.14 -15.49 -4.38
C SER A 134 -8.40 -14.93 -5.80
N VAL A 135 -8.66 -15.80 -6.80
CA VAL A 135 -8.88 -15.33 -8.19
C VAL A 135 -10.17 -14.53 -8.26
N GLY A 136 -10.10 -13.31 -8.82
CA GLY A 136 -11.30 -12.55 -9.19
C GLY A 136 -12.01 -11.87 -8.02
N ASP A 137 -11.36 -11.78 -6.85
CA ASP A 137 -11.96 -11.21 -5.65
C ASP A 137 -11.24 -9.94 -5.17
N SER A 138 -11.81 -8.79 -5.51
CA SER A 138 -11.30 -7.47 -5.09
C SER A 138 -11.34 -7.25 -3.58
N TYR A 139 -12.10 -8.06 -2.81
CA TYR A 139 -12.16 -7.91 -1.36
C TYR A 139 -10.89 -8.37 -0.66
N ASP A 140 -10.08 -9.19 -1.32
CA ASP A 140 -8.89 -9.79 -0.71
C ASP A 140 -7.74 -8.78 -0.54
N ASN A 141 -7.81 -7.61 -1.20
CA ASN A 141 -6.87 -6.50 -1.00
C ASN A 141 -7.55 -5.17 -0.60
N ALA A 142 -8.72 -5.25 0.04
CA ALA A 142 -9.57 -4.09 0.32
C ALA A 142 -8.89 -2.95 1.11
N LEU A 143 -7.90 -3.26 1.97
CA LEU A 143 -7.15 -2.22 2.68
C LEU A 143 -6.30 -1.38 1.71
N ALA A 144 -5.56 -2.02 0.82
CA ALA A 144 -4.73 -1.32 -0.15
C ALA A 144 -5.59 -0.52 -1.14
N GLU A 145 -6.70 -1.10 -1.59
CA GLU A 145 -7.71 -0.43 -2.42
C GLU A 145 -8.32 0.79 -1.74
N THR A 146 -8.53 0.73 -0.42
CA THR A 146 -9.00 1.89 0.36
C THR A 146 -7.97 3.03 0.32
N ILE A 147 -6.69 2.72 0.51
CA ILE A 147 -5.61 3.72 0.46
C ILE A 147 -5.48 4.32 -0.96
N ASN A 148 -5.55 3.48 -2.00
CA ASN A 148 -5.57 3.92 -3.40
C ASN A 148 -6.75 4.86 -3.67
N GLY A 149 -7.94 4.53 -3.15
CA GLY A 149 -9.12 5.37 -3.23
C GLY A 149 -8.95 6.72 -2.54
N LEU A 150 -8.34 6.74 -1.36
CA LEU A 150 -8.04 7.98 -0.62
C LEU A 150 -7.04 8.85 -1.36
N PHE A 151 -5.93 8.27 -1.82
CA PHE A 151 -4.93 8.97 -2.63
C PHE A 151 -5.57 9.62 -3.86
N LYS A 152 -6.39 8.86 -4.59
CA LYS A 152 -7.10 9.37 -5.76
C LYS A 152 -8.06 10.51 -5.41
N ALA A 153 -8.87 10.33 -4.37
CA ALA A 153 -9.88 11.30 -3.98
C ALA A 153 -9.28 12.62 -3.48
N GLU A 154 -8.27 12.55 -2.62
CA GLU A 154 -7.79 13.69 -1.86
C GLU A 154 -6.66 14.44 -2.54
N MET A 155 -5.81 13.72 -3.28
CA MET A 155 -4.68 14.30 -3.99
C MET A 155 -5.00 14.43 -5.48
N ILE A 156 -5.23 13.31 -6.16
CA ILE A 156 -5.25 13.28 -7.62
C ILE A 156 -6.44 14.03 -8.23
N HIS A 157 -7.66 13.75 -7.76
CA HIS A 157 -8.86 14.40 -8.29
C HIS A 157 -8.97 15.86 -7.84
N ARG A 158 -8.47 16.16 -6.63
CA ARG A 158 -8.59 17.52 -6.05
C ARG A 158 -7.58 18.51 -6.64
N ARG A 159 -6.36 18.06 -6.97
CA ARG A 159 -5.29 18.94 -7.48
C ARG A 159 -5.03 18.81 -8.99
N GLY A 160 -5.70 17.87 -9.66
CA GLY A 160 -5.61 17.75 -11.12
C GLY A 160 -6.21 18.95 -11.86
N PRO A 161 -6.03 19.04 -13.19
CA PRO A 161 -5.38 18.06 -14.06
C PRO A 161 -3.84 18.06 -13.96
N TRP A 162 -3.23 16.89 -14.21
CA TRP A 162 -1.79 16.67 -14.06
C TRP A 162 -1.05 16.78 -15.39
N ARG A 163 0.02 17.58 -15.42
CA ARG A 163 0.76 17.89 -16.66
C ARG A 163 1.92 16.93 -16.95
N SER A 164 2.60 16.45 -15.93
CA SER A 164 3.80 15.64 -16.09
C SER A 164 3.91 14.57 -15.00
N PHE A 165 4.83 13.63 -15.24
CA PHE A 165 5.22 12.62 -14.26
C PHE A 165 5.74 13.24 -12.96
N GLU A 166 6.64 14.23 -13.07
CA GLU A 166 7.29 14.88 -11.93
C GLU A 166 6.26 15.53 -11.00
N ALA A 167 5.22 16.13 -11.58
CA ALA A 167 4.13 16.72 -10.79
C ALA A 167 3.37 15.66 -9.98
N VAL A 168 3.09 14.50 -10.58
CA VAL A 168 2.43 13.38 -9.87
C VAL A 168 3.35 12.76 -8.84
N GLU A 169 4.63 12.55 -9.16
CA GLU A 169 5.62 11.98 -8.24
C GLU A 169 5.79 12.87 -7.00
N TYR A 170 5.97 14.18 -7.21
CA TYR A 170 6.10 15.14 -6.13
C TYR A 170 4.83 15.21 -5.26
N ALA A 171 3.66 15.24 -5.88
CA ALA A 171 2.40 15.21 -5.14
C ALA A 171 2.18 13.89 -4.37
N THR A 172 2.68 12.78 -4.90
CA THR A 172 2.64 11.49 -4.20
C THR A 172 3.53 11.52 -2.97
N LEU A 173 4.76 12.05 -3.09
CA LEU A 173 5.66 12.27 -1.95
C LEU A 173 4.98 13.12 -0.86
N GLU A 174 4.45 14.28 -1.22
CA GLU A 174 3.75 15.17 -0.26
C GLU A 174 2.56 14.49 0.40
N TRP A 175 1.77 13.74 -0.37
CA TRP A 175 0.60 13.06 0.16
C TRP A 175 0.99 11.94 1.12
N VAL A 176 2.02 11.16 0.81
CA VAL A 176 2.51 10.08 1.68
C VAL A 176 3.05 10.63 2.99
N ASP A 177 3.83 11.71 2.96
CA ASP A 177 4.33 12.37 4.18
C ASP A 177 3.16 12.88 5.03
N TRP A 178 2.22 13.61 4.43
CA TRP A 178 1.03 14.08 5.13
C TRP A 178 0.17 12.94 5.68
N TYR A 179 -0.05 11.88 4.89
CA TYR A 179 -0.83 10.72 5.27
C TYR A 179 -0.22 10.03 6.49
N ASN A 180 1.10 9.83 6.50
CA ASN A 180 1.78 9.13 7.60
C ASN A 180 1.87 9.97 8.87
N HIS A 181 2.10 11.28 8.75
CA HIS A 181 2.47 12.12 9.89
C HIS A 181 1.37 13.07 10.39
N ARG A 182 0.30 13.28 9.62
CA ARG A 182 -0.73 14.29 9.95
C ARG A 182 -2.16 13.80 9.80
N ARG A 183 -2.43 12.78 8.98
CA ARG A 183 -3.80 12.27 8.77
C ARG A 183 -4.32 11.54 10.00
N LEU A 184 -5.46 11.98 10.52
CA LEU A 184 -6.16 11.27 11.58
C LEU A 184 -6.99 10.11 11.01
N LEU A 185 -6.85 8.93 11.62
CA LEU A 185 -7.57 7.73 11.23
C LEU A 185 -8.36 7.16 12.42
N ALA A 186 -9.69 7.17 12.31
CA ALA A 186 -10.57 6.63 13.34
C ALA A 186 -10.25 5.17 13.75
N PRO A 187 -9.90 4.25 12.83
CA PRO A 187 -9.60 2.86 13.18
C PRO A 187 -8.39 2.66 14.10
N ILE A 188 -7.52 3.66 14.22
CA ILE A 188 -6.33 3.64 15.10
C ILE A 188 -6.45 4.66 16.24
N GLY A 189 -7.66 5.15 16.53
CA GLY A 189 -7.92 6.06 17.65
C GLY A 189 -7.78 7.54 17.32
N ASN A 190 -8.00 7.94 16.05
CA ASN A 190 -7.92 9.33 15.59
C ASN A 190 -6.54 9.97 15.79
N VAL A 191 -5.47 9.21 15.51
CA VAL A 191 -4.09 9.70 15.51
C VAL A 191 -3.42 9.43 14.16
N PRO A 192 -2.29 10.09 13.86
CA PRO A 192 -1.48 9.77 12.69
C PRO A 192 -0.93 8.32 12.69
N PRO A 193 -0.83 7.66 11.52
CA PRO A 193 -0.23 6.33 11.40
C PRO A 193 1.15 6.21 12.05
N ALA A 194 2.03 7.20 11.85
CA ALA A 194 3.37 7.20 12.45
C ALA A 194 3.31 7.28 13.98
N GLU A 195 2.35 8.03 14.53
CA GLU A 195 2.17 8.15 15.98
C GLU A 195 1.62 6.86 16.59
N ALA A 196 0.65 6.20 15.93
CA ALA A 196 0.12 4.92 16.39
C ALA A 196 1.21 3.83 16.47
N GLU A 197 2.11 3.76 15.48
CA GLU A 197 3.27 2.85 15.55
C GLU A 197 4.24 3.23 16.66
N ALA A 198 4.56 4.52 16.81
CA ALA A 198 5.47 4.99 17.86
C ALA A 198 4.95 4.64 19.26
N ARG A 199 3.65 4.81 19.51
CA ARG A 199 2.98 4.42 20.76
C ARG A 199 3.12 2.92 21.03
N TYR A 200 2.98 2.07 20.01
CA TYR A 200 3.19 0.63 20.17
C TYR A 200 4.61 0.32 20.64
N HIS A 201 5.63 0.90 19.98
CA HIS A 201 7.03 0.65 20.32
C HIS A 201 7.40 1.18 21.72
N ALA A 202 6.87 2.34 22.11
CA ALA A 202 7.06 2.88 23.46
C ALA A 202 6.47 1.96 24.54
N ASN A 203 5.27 1.41 24.31
CA ASN A 203 4.63 0.50 25.25
C ASN A 203 5.37 -0.83 25.40
N VAL A 204 5.82 -1.44 24.30
CA VAL A 204 6.61 -2.68 24.34
C VAL A 204 7.96 -2.46 25.01
N GLY A 205 8.64 -1.35 24.72
CA GLY A 205 9.90 -1.00 25.36
C GLY A 205 9.75 -0.75 26.87
N GLY A 206 8.67 -0.09 27.29
CA GLY A 206 8.36 0.14 28.70
C GLY A 206 8.04 -1.14 29.48
N GLN A 207 7.37 -2.12 28.86
CA GLN A 207 7.11 -3.42 29.47
C GLN A 207 8.39 -4.26 29.62
N ALA A 208 9.31 -4.19 28.66
CA ALA A 208 10.60 -4.89 28.74
C ALA A 208 11.56 -4.30 29.77
N LEU A 209 11.45 -3.00 30.08
CA LEU A 209 12.22 -2.32 31.12
C LEU A 209 11.67 -2.55 32.54
N ALA A 210 10.40 -2.95 32.66
CA ALA A 210 9.71 -3.16 33.93
C ALA A 210 9.66 -4.63 34.39
N ALA A 211 10.17 -5.57 33.57
CA ALA A 211 10.25 -7.01 33.83
C ALA A 211 11.69 -7.42 34.18
#